data_AF-A0A1Q3PL54-F1
#
_entry.id   AF-A0A1Q3PL54-F1
#
_cell.length_a   1.000
_cell.length_b   1.000
_cell.length_c   1.000
_cell.angle_alpha   90.00
_cell.angle_beta   90.00
_cell.angle_gamma   90.00
#
_symmetry.space_group_name_H-M   'P 1'
#
loop_
_entity.id
_entity.type
_entity.pdbx_description
1 polymer ?
#
loop_
_entity_poly.entity_id
_entity_poly.type
_entity_poly.pdbx_seq_one_letter_code
_entity_poly.pdbx_strand_id
1 'polypeptide(L)'
;MALTQANGQRYLATSDGAVSFYDVAELIKKERPEDASLIADQQLTAVEAYTRMSNKKAVETFNWHPRSKEEAILVGIRKRSTGRFADIYRAKRFKNHWATFPVQ
;
A
#
# COMPACT_ATOMS: atom_id res chain seq x y z
N MET A 1 -18.68 11.78 -19.38
CA MET A 1 -20.03 11.22 -19.20
C MET A 1 -19.97 9.75 -18.75
N ALA A 2 -19.30 9.42 -17.65
CA ALA A 2 -19.17 8.02 -17.18
C ALA A 2 -20.22 7.62 -16.11
N LEU A 3 -20.85 8.60 -15.46
CA LEU A 3 -21.68 8.37 -14.28
C LEU A 3 -23.03 7.69 -14.58
N THR A 4 -23.62 7.91 -15.77
CA THR A 4 -24.89 7.27 -16.15
C THR A 4 -24.74 5.77 -16.41
N GLN A 5 -23.59 5.34 -16.95
CA GLN A 5 -23.30 3.92 -17.22
C GLN A 5 -22.94 3.13 -15.95
N ALA A 6 -22.60 3.84 -14.86
CA ALA A 6 -22.19 3.23 -13.59
C ALA A 6 -23.34 2.94 -12.62
N ASN A 7 -24.53 3.49 -12.86
CA ASN A 7 -25.65 3.34 -11.94
C ASN A 7 -26.10 1.87 -11.83
N GLY A 8 -26.21 1.36 -10.60
CA GLY A 8 -26.60 -0.02 -10.32
C GLY A 8 -25.54 -1.09 -10.61
N GLN A 9 -24.32 -0.71 -11.01
CA GLN A 9 -23.24 -1.65 -11.32
C GLN A 9 -22.21 -1.73 -10.19
N ARG A 10 -21.65 -2.92 -9.98
CA ARG A 10 -20.49 -3.14 -9.09
C ARG A 10 -19.21 -3.22 -9.94
N TYR A 11 -18.14 -2.64 -9.42
CA TYR A 11 -16.83 -2.57 -10.06
C TYR A 11 -15.76 -3.07 -9.10
N LEU A 12 -14.79 -3.81 -9.63
CA LEU A 12 -13.68 -4.31 -8.84
C LEU A 12 -12.51 -3.31 -8.92
N ALA A 13 -12.25 -2.62 -7.81
CA ALA A 13 -11.15 -1.67 -7.68
C ALA A 13 -9.88 -2.36 -7.15
N THR A 14 -9.29 -3.23 -7.98
CA THR A 14 -8.01 -3.90 -7.68
C THR A 14 -6.94 -3.55 -8.71
N SER A 15 -5.68 -3.48 -8.26
CA SER A 15 -4.53 -3.70 -9.15
C SER A 15 -4.57 -5.14 -9.67
N ASP A 16 -3.99 -5.38 -10.85
CA ASP A 16 -4.19 -6.63 -11.57
C ASP A 16 -3.80 -7.88 -10.76
N GLY A 17 -4.65 -8.91 -10.84
CA GLY A 17 -4.47 -10.23 -10.23
C GLY A 17 -4.47 -10.29 -8.69
N ALA A 18 -4.21 -11.49 -8.17
CA ALA A 18 -4.01 -11.76 -6.74
C ALA A 18 -2.51 -11.80 -6.40
N VAL A 19 -2.17 -11.47 -5.15
CA VAL A 19 -0.81 -11.58 -4.59
C VAL A 19 -0.85 -12.40 -3.32
N SER A 20 0.14 -13.27 -3.15
CA SER A 20 0.40 -13.95 -1.90
C SER A 20 1.44 -13.19 -1.08
N PHE A 21 1.53 -13.52 0.21
CA PHE A 21 2.60 -12.98 1.06
C PHE A 21 3.99 -13.39 0.55
N TYR A 22 4.12 -14.61 0.02
CA TYR A 22 5.36 -15.09 -0.58
C TYR A 22 5.83 -14.17 -1.72
N ASP A 23 4.94 -13.77 -2.62
CA ASP A 23 5.29 -12.87 -3.73
C ASP A 23 5.77 -11.51 -3.25
N VAL A 24 5.13 -11.00 -2.18
CA VAL A 24 5.53 -9.73 -1.54
C VAL A 24 6.91 -9.88 -0.93
N ALA A 25 7.18 -10.97 -0.20
CA ALA A 25 8.47 -11.24 0.41
C ALA A 25 9.58 -11.33 -0.62
N GLU A 26 9.39 -12.10 -1.70
CA GLU A 26 10.35 -12.23 -2.80
C GLU A 26 10.59 -10.90 -3.52
N LEU A 27 9.52 -10.13 -3.76
CA LEU A 27 9.65 -8.80 -4.36
C LEU A 27 10.48 -7.85 -3.49
N ILE A 28 10.28 -7.86 -2.17
CA ILE A 28 11.08 -7.02 -1.26
C ILE A 28 12.53 -7.50 -1.22
N LYS A 29 12.78 -8.81 -1.13
CA LYS A 29 14.15 -9.36 -1.15
C LYS A 29 14.90 -8.95 -2.41
N LYS A 30 14.21 -8.93 -3.56
CA LYS A 30 14.75 -8.50 -4.84
C LYS A 30 15.04 -7.00 -4.92
N GLU A 31 14.09 -6.16 -4.51
CA GLU A 31 14.17 -4.70 -4.69
C GLU A 31 14.90 -3.98 -3.54
N ARG A 32 15.01 -4.63 -2.36
CA ARG A 32 15.67 -4.12 -1.15
C ARG A 32 16.45 -5.24 -0.45
N PRO A 33 17.57 -5.68 -1.01
CA PRO A 33 18.38 -6.74 -0.41
C PRO A 33 18.86 -6.39 1.00
N GLU A 34 18.98 -5.11 1.35
CA GLU A 34 19.34 -4.65 2.69
C GLU A 34 18.28 -4.97 3.76
N ASP A 35 17.01 -5.03 3.37
CA ASP A 35 15.90 -5.37 4.27
C ASP A 35 15.61 -6.89 4.25
N ALA A 36 16.29 -7.67 3.40
CA ALA A 36 16.03 -9.10 3.21
C ALA A 36 16.23 -9.95 4.48
N SER A 37 17.19 -9.57 5.33
CA SER A 37 17.46 -10.24 6.61
C SER A 37 16.35 -10.05 7.64
N LEU A 38 15.45 -9.09 7.43
CA LEU A 38 14.30 -8.82 8.28
C LEU A 38 13.04 -9.60 7.84
N ILE A 39 13.13 -10.32 6.72
CA ILE A 39 12.01 -11.06 6.13
C ILE A 39 12.14 -12.53 6.52
N ALA A 40 11.15 -13.03 7.25
CA ALA A 40 11.09 -14.45 7.59
C ALA A 40 10.98 -15.31 6.32
N ASP A 41 11.53 -16.51 6.38
CA ASP A 41 11.37 -17.49 5.30
C ASP A 41 9.90 -17.90 5.15
N GLN A 42 9.43 -17.89 3.91
CA GLN A 42 8.05 -18.23 3.58
C GLN A 42 8.01 -19.40 2.63
N GLN A 43 7.02 -20.26 2.82
CA GLN A 43 6.75 -21.36 1.91
C GLN A 43 6.18 -20.82 0.59
N LEU A 44 6.62 -21.40 -0.52
CA LEU A 44 6.08 -21.10 -1.85
C LEU A 44 4.57 -21.32 -1.87
N THR A 45 3.83 -20.31 -2.33
CA THR A 45 2.38 -20.40 -2.49
C THR A 45 2.05 -21.30 -3.67
N ALA A 46 1.17 -22.29 -3.45
CA ALA A 46 0.67 -23.17 -4.50
C ALA A 46 -0.10 -22.37 -5.57
N VAL A 47 0.06 -22.71 -6.85
CA VAL A 47 -0.52 -21.95 -7.97
C VAL A 47 -2.05 -21.95 -7.89
N GLU A 48 -2.64 -23.03 -7.37
CA GLU A 48 -4.07 -23.23 -7.20
C GLU A 48 -4.68 -22.28 -6.17
N ALA A 49 -3.87 -21.73 -5.26
CA ALA A 49 -4.32 -20.76 -4.25
C ALA A 49 -4.56 -19.36 -4.83
N TYR A 50 -4.08 -19.08 -6.04
CA TYR A 50 -4.26 -17.79 -6.67
C TYR A 50 -5.65 -17.65 -7.27
N THR A 51 -6.43 -16.73 -6.72
CA THR A 51 -7.74 -16.38 -7.28
C THR A 51 -7.57 -15.55 -8.55
N ARG A 52 -8.20 -16.00 -9.65
CA ARG A 52 -8.30 -15.21 -10.88
C ARG A 52 -9.39 -14.15 -10.71
N MET A 53 -9.02 -12.89 -10.86
CA MET A 53 -9.92 -11.74 -10.76
C MET A 53 -9.80 -10.89 -12.03
N SER A 54 -10.84 -10.13 -12.38
CA SER A 54 -10.82 -9.21 -13.52
C SER A 54 -11.42 -7.87 -13.16
N ASN A 55 -10.68 -6.79 -13.41
CA ASN A 55 -11.12 -5.40 -13.27
C ASN A 55 -11.48 -4.76 -14.62
N LYS A 56 -11.56 -5.54 -15.69
CA LYS A 56 -11.78 -5.07 -17.08
C LYS A 56 -12.94 -4.09 -17.19
N LYS A 57 -14.06 -4.38 -16.53
CA LYS A 57 -15.24 -3.53 -16.49
C LYS A 57 -14.96 -2.13 -15.95
N ALA A 58 -14.14 -2.01 -14.90
CA ALA A 58 -13.77 -0.73 -14.31
C ALA A 58 -12.81 0.06 -15.20
N VAL A 59 -11.83 -0.63 -15.80
CA VAL A 59 -10.89 -0.06 -16.77
C VAL A 59 -11.64 0.53 -17.96
N GLU A 60 -12.54 -0.24 -18.56
CA GLU A 60 -13.29 0.18 -19.75
C GLU A 60 -14.31 1.28 -19.46
N THR A 61 -15.05 1.18 -18.35
CA THR A 61 -16.13 2.15 -18.05
C THR A 61 -15.59 3.50 -17.59
N PHE A 62 -14.51 3.50 -16.81
CA PHE A 62 -13.98 4.72 -16.19
C PHE A 62 -12.69 5.21 -16.84
N ASN A 63 -12.22 4.53 -17.90
CA ASN A 63 -10.86 4.72 -18.42
C ASN A 63 -9.82 4.64 -17.29
N TRP A 64 -10.01 3.68 -16.38
CA TRP A 64 -9.23 3.56 -15.16
C TRP A 64 -7.91 2.86 -15.44
N HIS A 65 -6.81 3.48 -15.01
CA HIS A 65 -5.45 2.97 -15.18
C HIS A 65 -4.84 2.63 -13.82
N PRO A 66 -5.15 1.45 -13.24
CA PRO A 66 -4.50 1.01 -12.01
C PRO A 66 -3.01 0.82 -12.23
N ARG A 67 -2.22 1.02 -11.15
CA ARG A 67 -0.80 0.64 -11.14
C ARG A 67 -0.65 -0.86 -11.33
N SER A 68 0.53 -1.27 -11.80
CA SER A 68 0.91 -2.69 -11.73
C SER A 68 0.94 -3.16 -10.28
N LYS A 69 0.82 -4.46 -10.11
CA LYS A 69 0.86 -5.14 -8.82
C LYS A 69 2.16 -4.85 -8.06
N GLU A 70 3.29 -4.96 -8.75
CA GLU A 70 4.62 -4.75 -8.20
C GLU A 70 4.81 -3.30 -7.77
N GLU A 71 4.40 -2.35 -8.62
CA GLU A 71 4.50 -0.93 -8.29
C GLU A 71 3.60 -0.56 -7.10
N ALA A 72 2.38 -1.11 -7.04
CA ALA A 72 1.48 -0.91 -5.91
C ALA A 72 2.11 -1.39 -4.59
N ILE A 73 2.76 -2.55 -4.59
CA ILE A 73 3.48 -3.09 -3.42
C ILE A 73 4.65 -2.16 -3.05
N LEU A 74 5.52 -1.81 -4.00
CA LEU A 74 6.73 -1.02 -3.73
C LEU A 74 6.41 0.37 -3.18
N VAL A 75 5.35 1.01 -3.68
CA VAL A 75 4.88 2.29 -3.14
C VAL A 75 4.40 2.14 -1.70
N GLY A 76 3.70 1.05 -1.36
CA GLY A 76 3.23 0.78 0.00
C GLY A 76 4.36 0.61 1.02
N ILE A 77 5.48 0.01 0.59
CA ILE A 77 6.63 -0.29 1.46
C ILE A 77 7.63 0.89 1.46
N ARG A 78 7.42 1.95 0.67
CA ARG A 78 8.30 3.11 0.65
C ARG A 78 8.51 3.64 2.07
N LYS A 79 9.74 3.55 2.59
CA LYS A 79 10.11 4.11 3.89
C LYS A 79 9.68 5.58 3.86
N ARG A 80 8.72 5.95 4.72
CA ARG A 80 8.36 7.36 4.91
C ARG A 80 9.62 8.04 5.39
N SER A 81 10.26 8.85 4.55
CA SER A 81 11.34 9.70 5.01
C SER A 81 10.76 10.57 6.13
N THR A 82 11.31 10.39 7.32
CA THR A 82 10.87 10.98 8.59
C THR A 82 11.13 12.49 8.64
N GLY A 83 10.99 13.22 7.52
CA GLY A 83 11.19 14.66 7.45
C GLY A 83 9.92 15.42 7.78
N ARG A 84 8.78 15.06 7.17
CA ARG A 84 7.61 15.95 7.18
C ARG A 84 6.74 15.89 8.45
N PHE A 85 6.79 14.79 9.21
CA PHE A 85 6.03 14.66 10.46
C PHE A 85 6.79 15.13 11.70
N ALA A 86 8.12 15.07 11.70
CA ALA A 86 8.94 15.54 12.83
C ALA A 86 8.87 17.06 13.00
N ASP A 87 8.76 17.80 11.90
CA ASP A 87 8.65 19.26 11.90
C ASP A 87 7.34 19.76 12.53
N ILE A 88 6.25 19.02 12.38
CA ILE A 88 4.93 19.40 12.92
C ILE A 88 4.92 19.32 14.45
N TYR A 89 5.62 18.34 15.03
CA TYR A 89 5.74 18.20 16.49
C TYR A 89 6.79 19.15 17.08
N ARG A 90 7.85 19.50 16.34
CA ARG A 90 8.80 20.54 16.75
C ARG A 90 8.17 21.93 16.74
N ALA A 91 7.34 22.24 15.73
CA ALA A 91 6.64 23.52 15.65
C ALA A 91 5.55 23.70 16.71
N LYS A 92 4.91 22.62 17.18
CA LYS A 92 3.94 22.68 18.30
C LYS A 92 4.61 22.87 19.66
N ARG A 93 5.84 22.38 19.88
CA ARG A 93 6.55 22.51 21.16
C ARG A 93 7.02 23.95 21.47
N PHE A 94 7.16 24.80 20.45
CA PHE A 94 7.54 26.20 20.66
C PHE A 94 6.37 27.16 20.95
N LYS A 95 5.10 26.72 20.80
CA LYS A 95 3.93 27.59 21.05
C LYS A 95 3.27 27.43 22.43
N ASN A 96 3.59 26.38 23.18
CA ASN A 96 3.02 26.17 24.51
C ASN A 96 4.12 26.18 25.58
N HIS A 97 4.57 27.39 25.95
CA HIS A 97 4.94 27.64 27.34
C HIS A 97 3.67 27.48 28.20
N TRP A 98 3.82 27.01 29.44
CA TRP A 98 2.78 26.77 30.46
C TRP A 98 2.12 25.37 30.45
N ALA A 99 2.65 24.47 31.27
CA ALA A 99 1.95 23.93 32.46
C ALA A 99 2.74 22.75 33.04
N THR A 100 3.40 23.00 34.17
CA THR A 100 3.90 22.00 35.11
C THR A 100 2.73 21.33 35.84
N PHE A 101 2.81 20.02 36.07
CA PHE A 101 2.14 19.38 37.22
C PHE A 101 3.04 18.28 37.79
N PRO A 102 3.30 18.27 39.11
CA PRO A 102 4.02 17.19 39.77
C PRO A 102 3.08 16.02 40.06
N VAL A 103 3.61 14.80 40.00
CA VAL A 103 2.93 13.57 40.40
C VAL A 103 3.17 13.39 41.91
N GLN A 104 2.09 13.24 42.68
CA GLN A 104 2.13 12.81 44.08
C GLN A 104 2.50 11.33 44.18
#